data_AF-A0A7K6QYG2-F1
#
_entry.id   AF-A0A7K6QYG2-F1
#
_cell.length_a   1.000
_cell.length_b   1.000
_cell.length_c   1.000
_cell.angle_alpha   90.00
_cell.angle_beta   90.00
_cell.angle_gamma   90.00
#
_symmetry.space_group_name_H-M   'P 1'
#
loop_
_entity.id
_entity.type
_entity.pdbx_description
1 polymer ?
#
loop_
_entity_poly.entity_id
_entity_poly.type
_entity_poly.pdbx_seq_one_letter_code
_entity_poly.pdbx_strand_id
1 'polypeptide(L)'
;DQVLRVTARNEEQLTLLGVLGEWAELQVDFWRHPSHPSHPVDLRVPFPSLQRVKNFLDSNSFSYSIMIEDVQKLLDEEKESMRKARSVKRSSRTFDFASYHTIDEV
;
A
#
# COMPACT_ATOMS: atom_id res chain seq x y z
N ASP A 1 8.22 1.87 2.48
CA ASP A 1 7.58 0.95 1.51
C ASP A 1 6.95 1.78 0.40
N GLN A 2 6.78 1.22 -0.80
CA GLN A 2 6.06 1.89 -1.89
C GLN A 2 4.82 1.08 -2.27
N VAL A 3 3.77 1.76 -2.75
CA VAL A 3 2.61 1.08 -3.36
C VAL A 3 2.64 1.30 -4.86
N LEU A 4 2.74 0.20 -5.60
CA LEU A 4 2.74 0.16 -7.05
C LEU A 4 1.37 -0.31 -7.54
N ARG A 5 0.78 0.42 -8.47
CA ARG A 5 -0.40 0.00 -9.21
C ARG A 5 0.05 -0.62 -10.53
N VAL A 6 -0.26 -1.88 -10.73
CA VAL A 6 0.11 -2.66 -11.92
C VAL A 6 -1.15 -3.09 -12.64
N THR A 7 -1.15 -3.01 -13.97
CA THR A 7 -2.26 -3.53 -14.78
C THR A 7 -1.77 -4.71 -15.59
N ALA A 8 -2.29 -5.91 -15.28
CA ALA A 8 -2.06 -7.10 -16.09
C ALA A 8 -2.87 -7.00 -17.39
N ARG A 9 -2.26 -7.28 -18.54
CA ARG A 9 -2.93 -7.22 -19.86
C ARG A 9 -3.56 -8.55 -20.26
N ASN A 10 -3.03 -9.66 -19.76
CA ASN A 10 -3.46 -11.02 -20.08
C ASN A 10 -3.44 -11.93 -18.83
N GLU A 11 -3.97 -13.15 -18.95
CA GLU A 11 -4.02 -14.13 -17.86
C GLU A 11 -2.62 -14.66 -17.48
N GLU A 12 -1.67 -14.67 -18.42
CA GLU A 12 -0.28 -15.05 -18.15
C GLU A 12 0.38 -14.06 -17.18
N GLN A 13 0.22 -12.76 -17.45
CA GLN A 13 0.67 -11.69 -16.55
C GLN A 13 -0.03 -11.76 -15.19
N LEU A 14 -1.31 -12.14 -15.17
CA LEU A 14 -2.04 -12.32 -13.92
C LEU A 14 -1.47 -13.48 -13.09
N THR A 15 -1.08 -14.58 -13.76
CA THR A 15 -0.43 -15.73 -13.13
C THR A 15 0.96 -15.37 -12.60
N LEU A 16 1.75 -14.61 -13.37
CA LEU A 16 3.07 -14.12 -12.95
C LEU A 16 2.99 -13.24 -11.70
N LEU A 17 1.96 -12.39 -11.59
CA LEU A 17 1.72 -11.61 -10.37
C LEU A 17 1.38 -12.51 -9.18
N GLY A 18 0.61 -13.57 -9.39
CA GLY A 18 0.35 -14.58 -8.37
C GLY A 18 1.64 -15.22 -7.83
N VAL A 19 2.52 -15.67 -8.74
CA VAL A 19 3.82 -16.27 -8.39
C VAL A 19 4.73 -15.28 -7.64
N LEU A 20 4.78 -14.02 -8.09
CA LEU A 20 5.52 -12.97 -7.40
C LEU A 20 5.08 -12.80 -5.94
N GLY A 21 3.78 -12.97 -5.70
CA GLY A 21 3.18 -12.92 -4.37
C GLY A 21 3.56 -14.05 -3.44
N GLU A 22 3.85 -15.23 -4.00
CA GLU A 22 4.25 -16.41 -3.23
C GLU A 22 5.73 -16.33 -2.77
N TRP A 23 6.52 -15.43 -3.34
CA TRP A 23 7.92 -15.26 -2.97
C TRP A 23 8.04 -14.56 -1.62
N ALA A 24 8.07 -15.37 -0.57
CA ALA A 24 8.21 -14.92 0.82
C ALA A 24 9.44 -14.03 1.07
N GLU A 25 10.50 -14.18 0.27
CA GLU A 25 11.69 -13.31 0.33
C GLU A 25 11.41 -11.85 -0.05
N LEU A 26 10.45 -11.62 -0.94
CA LEU A 26 10.11 -10.26 -1.38
C LEU A 26 9.16 -9.56 -0.40
N GLN A 27 8.41 -10.33 0.40
CA GLN A 27 7.41 -9.82 1.36
C GLN A 27 6.45 -8.80 0.73
N VAL A 28 5.97 -9.10 -0.48
CA VAL A 28 5.02 -8.23 -1.19
C VAL A 28 3.62 -8.46 -0.65
N ASP A 29 2.93 -7.38 -0.32
CA ASP A 29 1.54 -7.43 0.14
C ASP A 29 0.59 -6.95 -0.97
N PHE A 30 -0.47 -7.70 -1.26
CA PHE A 30 -1.51 -7.25 -2.19
C PHE A 30 -2.56 -6.43 -1.45
N TRP A 31 -2.61 -5.13 -1.72
CA TRP A 31 -3.69 -4.26 -1.23
C TRP A 31 -4.94 -4.40 -2.08
N ARG A 32 -4.77 -4.70 -3.37
CA ARG A 32 -5.85 -5.06 -4.28
C ARG A 32 -5.44 -6.27 -5.08
N HIS A 33 -6.12 -7.39 -4.86
CA HIS A 33 -5.77 -8.66 -5.48
C HIS A 33 -5.99 -8.67 -7.00
N PRO A 34 -5.16 -9.42 -7.74
CA PRO A 34 -5.40 -9.68 -9.15
C PRO A 34 -6.69 -10.50 -9.32
N SER A 35 -7.73 -9.90 -9.90
CA SER A 35 -9.01 -10.57 -10.17
C SER A 35 -9.11 -11.00 -11.63
N HIS A 36 -8.95 -10.05 -12.56
CA HIS A 36 -9.07 -10.28 -14.00
C HIS A 36 -8.04 -9.47 -14.79
N PRO A 37 -7.73 -9.87 -16.03
CA PRO A 37 -6.95 -9.03 -16.94
C PRO A 37 -7.60 -7.64 -17.08
N SER A 38 -6.77 -6.64 -17.30
CA SER A 38 -7.13 -5.21 -17.37
C SER A 38 -7.65 -4.59 -16.06
N HIS A 39 -7.75 -5.34 -14.96
CA HIS A 39 -8.00 -4.75 -13.65
C HIS A 39 -6.69 -4.29 -12.99
N PRO A 40 -6.70 -3.11 -12.34
CA PRO A 40 -5.54 -2.63 -11.59
C PRO A 40 -5.35 -3.48 -10.33
N VAL A 41 -4.09 -3.81 -10.07
CA VAL A 41 -3.59 -4.56 -8.92
C VAL A 41 -2.71 -3.62 -8.11
N ASP A 42 -2.99 -3.48 -6.82
CA ASP A 42 -2.23 -2.58 -5.94
C ASP A 42 -1.33 -3.42 -5.04
N LEU A 43 -0.02 -3.22 -5.18
CA LEU A 43 1.05 -4.00 -4.55
C LEU A 43 1.84 -3.10 -3.62
N ARG A 44 1.84 -3.41 -2.32
CA ARG A 44 2.78 -2.81 -1.38
C ARG A 44 4.07 -3.61 -1.40
N VAL A 45 5.16 -2.91 -1.73
CA VAL A 45 6.49 -3.49 -1.85
C VAL A 45 7.42 -2.85 -0.82
N PRO A 46 8.07 -3.66 0.04
CA PRO A 46 9.09 -3.18 0.95
C PRO A 46 10.29 -2.58 0.21
N PHE A 47 10.90 -1.52 0.79
CA PHE A 47 12.09 -0.88 0.18
C PHE A 47 13.23 -1.86 -0.17
N PRO A 48 13.57 -2.87 0.67
CA PRO A 48 14.62 -3.84 0.34
C PRO A 48 14.36 -4.66 -0.92
N SER A 49 13.07 -4.95 -1.18
CA SER A 49 12.61 -5.79 -2.29
C SER A 49 12.21 -4.99 -3.53
N LEU A 50 12.09 -3.66 -3.39
CA LEU A 50 11.57 -2.75 -4.41
C LEU A 50 12.30 -2.84 -5.74
N GLN A 51 13.64 -2.87 -5.71
CA GLN A 51 14.44 -2.95 -6.93
C GLN A 51 14.21 -4.28 -7.66
N ARG A 52 14.12 -5.40 -6.94
CA ARG A 52 13.83 -6.71 -7.55
C ARG A 52 12.44 -6.74 -8.17
N VAL A 53 11.44 -6.20 -7.47
CA VAL A 53 10.07 -6.15 -7.98
C VAL A 53 9.97 -5.25 -9.22
N LYS A 54 10.58 -4.07 -9.21
CA LYS A 54 10.61 -3.19 -10.39
C LYS A 54 11.28 -3.88 -11.58
N ASN A 55 12.45 -4.48 -11.38
CA ASN A 55 13.13 -5.23 -12.43
C ASN A 55 12.28 -6.40 -12.96
N PHE A 56 11.54 -7.10 -12.09
CA PHE A 56 10.63 -8.16 -12.50
C PHE A 56 9.46 -7.61 -13.34
N LEU A 57 8.87 -6.49 -12.93
CA LEU A 57 7.80 -5.83 -13.67
C LEU A 57 8.29 -5.35 -15.04
N ASP A 58 9.46 -4.72 -15.10
CA ASP A 58 10.08 -4.24 -16.34
C ASP A 58 10.43 -5.40 -17.28
N SER A 59 11.02 -6.48 -16.76
CA SER A 59 11.41 -7.66 -17.55
C SER A 59 10.21 -8.37 -18.19
N ASN A 60 9.06 -8.36 -17.49
CA ASN A 60 7.81 -8.95 -17.97
C ASN A 60 6.91 -7.92 -18.68
N SER A 61 7.43 -6.73 -19.00
CA SER A 61 6.73 -5.65 -19.72
C SER A 61 5.40 -5.24 -19.08
N PHE A 62 5.35 -5.23 -17.74
CA PHE A 62 4.21 -4.72 -17.01
C PHE A 62 4.17 -3.20 -17.06
N SER A 63 2.97 -2.65 -17.27
CA SER A 63 2.74 -1.22 -17.07
C SER A 63 2.39 -1.00 -15.60
N TYR A 64 3.23 -0.23 -14.89
CA TYR A 64 3.01 0.12 -13.50
C TYR A 64 3.12 1.63 -13.27
N SER A 65 2.41 2.11 -12.25
CA SER A 65 2.51 3.48 -11.74
C SER A 65 2.73 3.45 -10.23
N ILE A 66 3.47 4.43 -9.72
CA ILE A 66 3.70 4.56 -8.28
C ILE A 66 2.50 5.31 -7.71
N MET A 67 1.70 4.64 -6.90
CA MET A 67 0.53 5.24 -6.27
C MET A 67 0.90 5.94 -4.96
N ILE A 68 1.81 5.33 -4.19
CA ILE A 68 2.34 5.88 -2.95
C ILE A 68 3.85 5.72 -2.99
N GLU A 69 4.57 6.84 -3.01
CA GLU A 69 6.04 6.86 -3.03
C GLU A 69 6.63 6.43 -1.69
N ASP A 70 6.03 6.84 -0.58
CA ASP A 70 6.47 6.42 0.74
C ASP A 70 5.31 6.26 1.71
N VAL A 71 4.99 5.00 2.03
CA VAL A 71 3.96 4.65 3.01
C VAL A 71 4.34 5.13 4.41
N GLN A 72 5.63 5.15 4.77
CA GLN A 72 6.06 5.59 6.11
C GLN A 72 5.78 7.07 6.31
N LYS A 73 6.07 7.89 5.29
CA LYS A 73 5.80 9.32 5.33
C LYS A 73 4.31 9.63 5.58
N LEU A 74 3.40 8.93 4.89
CA LEU A 74 1.96 9.10 5.11
C LEU A 74 1.56 8.68 6.53
N LEU A 75 2.10 7.56 7.05
CA LEU A 75 1.82 7.12 8.42
C LEU A 75 2.33 8.11 9.47
N ASP A 76 3.46 8.77 9.22
CA ASP A 76 4.03 9.76 10.12
C ASP A 76 3.19 11.05 10.13
N GLU A 77 2.71 11.50 8.97
CA GLU A 77 1.78 12.63 8.83
C GLU A 77 0.44 12.36 9.55
N GLU A 78 -0.10 11.15 9.41
CA GLU A 78 -1.31 10.71 10.10
C GLU A 78 -1.11 10.66 11.63
N LYS A 79 0.02 10.09 12.10
CA LYS A 79 0.35 10.05 13.53
C LYS A 79 0.52 11.44 14.12
N GLU A 80 1.13 12.37 13.39
CA GLU A 80 1.28 13.74 13.84
C GLU A 80 -0.08 14.43 13.98
N SER A 81 -0.97 14.22 13.01
CA SER A 81 -2.34 14.73 13.03
C SER A 81 -3.14 14.18 14.21
N MET A 82 -3.06 12.87 14.49
CA MET A 82 -3.67 12.26 15.67
C MET A 82 -3.12 12.85 16.99
N ARG A 83 -1.81 13.08 17.09
CA ARG A 83 -1.19 13.71 18.28
C ARG A 83 -1.72 15.13 18.50
N LYS A 84 -1.86 15.91 17.43
CA LYS A 84 -2.44 17.27 17.48
C LYS A 84 -3.90 17.23 17.92
N ALA A 85 -4.72 16.36 17.32
CA ALA A 85 -6.12 16.20 17.67
C ALA A 85 -6.32 15.75 19.14
N ARG A 86 -5.48 14.83 19.64
CA ARG A 86 -5.53 14.35 21.03
C ARG A 86 -5.16 15.44 22.05
N SER A 87 -4.22 16.32 21.69
CA SER A 87 -3.87 17.48 22.52
C SER A 87 -5.04 18.47 22.63
N VAL A 88 -5.79 18.68 21.54
CA VAL A 88 -6.98 19.55 21.50
C VAL A 88 -8.18 18.93 22.23
N LYS A 89 -8.35 17.59 22.16
CA LYS A 89 -9.43 16.83 22.83
C LYS A 89 -9.46 17.02 24.35
N ARG A 90 -8.33 17.28 25.01
CA ARG A 90 -8.28 17.52 26.47
C ARG A 90 -9.12 18.74 26.92
N SER A 91 -9.56 19.58 25.98
CA SER A 91 -10.31 20.81 26.25
C SER A 91 -11.79 20.76 25.85
N SER A 92 -12.28 19.70 25.16
CA SER A 92 -13.67 19.60 24.65
C SER A 92 -14.35 18.29 25.07
N ARG A 93 -15.62 18.36 25.51
CA ARG A 93 -16.44 17.20 25.96
C ARG A 93 -17.13 16.44 24.82
N THR A 94 -16.91 16.81 23.56
CA THR A 94 -17.53 16.17 22.38
C THR A 94 -16.58 15.21 21.67
N PHE A 95 -17.10 14.06 21.23
CA PHE A 95 -16.35 13.10 20.43
C PHE A 95 -16.16 13.63 19.01
N ASP A 96 -14.93 13.66 18.53
CA ASP A 96 -14.59 14.12 17.19
C ASP A 96 -14.60 12.95 16.20
N PHE A 97 -15.58 12.90 15.31
CA PHE A 97 -15.67 11.85 14.28
C PHE A 97 -14.76 12.12 13.06
N ALA A 98 -14.12 13.30 12.97
CA ALA A 98 -13.24 13.64 11.86
C ALA A 98 -11.79 13.15 12.05
N SER A 99 -11.47 12.58 13.21
CA SER A 99 -10.12 12.09 13.55
C SER A 99 -10.14 10.58 13.83
N TYR A 100 -9.02 9.91 13.54
CA TYR A 100 -8.80 8.52 13.98
C TYR A 100 -8.56 8.45 15.49
N HIS A 101 -9.12 7.41 16.13
CA HIS A 101 -9.00 7.14 17.56
C HIS A 101 -8.37 5.78 17.79
N THR A 102 -7.72 5.62 18.95
CA THR A 102 -7.21 4.33 19.40
C THR A 102 -8.35 3.40 19.84
N ILE A 103 -8.11 2.09 19.89
CA ILE A 103 -9.15 1.11 20.28
C ILE A 103 -9.69 1.34 21.71
N ASP A 104 -8.87 1.89 22.61
CA ASP A 104 -9.26 2.25 23.98
C ASP A 104 -10.18 3.49 24.03
N GLU A 105 -10.20 4.29 22.97
CA GLU A 105 -10.99 5.53 22.87
C GLU A 105 -12.35 5.35 22.18
N VAL A 106 -12.65 4.16 21.62
CA VAL A 106 -13.90 3.84 20.88
C VAL A 106 -14.81 2.87 21.61
#